data_AF-A0A7X9E7E5-F1
#
_entry.id   AF-A0A7X9E7E5-F1
#
_cell.length_a   1.000
_cell.length_b   1.000
_cell.length_c   1.000
_cell.angle_alpha   90.00
_cell.angle_beta   90.00
_cell.angle_gamma   90.00
#
_symmetry.space_group_name_H-M   'P 1'
#
loop_
_entity.id
_entity.type
_entity.pdbx_description
1 polymer ?
#
loop_
_entity_poly.entity_id
_entity_poly.type
_entity_poly.pdbx_seq_one_letter_code
_entity_poly.pdbx_strand_id
1 'polypeptide(L)'
;MPLLAAYFDASVVSLLLKEDKKDIEFFTFPYVYSESILSNQCSDKEFYKFLIERFLSERKIKLSSCDLIVSGFLEAPDFIDDSKFKVGITDLIQNSTEYIPIVVNSSSIVTNNFISSFSFCNAEDKGSNNRDFGELDYHSNLCVYPQIVSDDLSAQSDLDKDISKKLPLDFKIGDNRKIVFTGGRFTQNICSKELNYVLALDLIKNPGIYEIYMDTKNVFPLVQLLKMYDKDVDIYAGDYIESTGLLVKFKGSIECLLSTKVGEDQFIEIDKDRMFVIPLKLDLPARLSIKSSALGSTDISTLGGEVGIIFDTRTSGESIYSNVKTFNDCIKQFGNSFKQEK
;
A
#
# COMPACT_ATOMS: atom_id res chain seq x y z
N MET A 1 -1.38 28.77 -11.20
CA MET A 1 -0.22 28.80 -10.29
C MET A 1 0.11 27.36 -9.97
N PRO A 2 1.37 26.93 -10.11
CA PRO A 2 1.75 25.54 -9.82
C PRO A 2 1.46 25.18 -8.38
N LEU A 3 0.97 23.97 -8.17
CA LEU A 3 0.63 23.42 -6.86
C LEU A 3 1.45 22.15 -6.64
N LEU A 4 2.20 22.11 -5.55
CA LEU A 4 2.99 20.97 -5.11
C LEU A 4 2.35 20.39 -3.86
N ALA A 5 1.85 19.16 -3.98
CA ALA A 5 1.47 18.35 -2.84
C ALA A 5 2.65 17.45 -2.44
N ALA A 6 2.96 17.41 -1.15
CA ALA A 6 4.03 16.58 -0.61
C ALA A 6 3.51 15.71 0.53
N TYR A 7 3.80 14.41 0.46
CA TYR A 7 3.51 13.44 1.51
C TYR A 7 4.82 12.89 2.07
N PHE A 8 5.07 13.13 3.35
CA PHE A 8 6.26 12.68 4.08
C PHE A 8 5.91 11.43 4.88
N ASP A 9 6.28 10.26 4.37
CA ASP A 9 6.13 9.00 5.10
C ASP A 9 7.33 8.76 6.04
N ALA A 10 7.35 7.62 6.73
CA ALA A 10 8.44 7.19 7.61
C ALA A 10 9.70 6.71 6.86
N SER A 11 9.63 6.49 5.55
CA SER A 11 10.76 5.97 4.74
C SER A 11 10.89 6.61 3.35
N VAL A 12 9.88 7.35 2.89
CA VAL A 12 9.87 7.97 1.56
C VAL A 12 9.22 9.35 1.61
N VAL A 13 9.58 10.20 0.66
CA VAL A 13 8.86 11.44 0.37
C VAL A 13 8.23 11.33 -1.00
N SER A 14 6.90 11.44 -1.07
CA SER A 14 6.17 11.41 -2.33
C SER A 14 5.68 12.81 -2.66
N LEU A 15 5.78 13.20 -3.93
CA LEU A 15 5.45 14.53 -4.44
C LEU A 15 4.47 14.40 -5.61
N LEU A 16 3.50 15.30 -5.67
CA LEU A 16 2.64 15.52 -6.81
C LEU A 16 2.75 16.98 -7.23
N LEU A 17 3.25 17.23 -8.43
CA LEU A 17 3.26 18.55 -9.04
C LEU A 17 2.11 18.68 -10.04
N LYS A 18 1.30 19.71 -9.86
CA LYS A 18 0.23 20.11 -10.76
C LYS A 18 0.55 21.50 -11.31
N GLU A 19 1.04 21.57 -12.54
CA GLU A 19 1.33 22.85 -13.20
C GLU A 19 0.04 23.49 -13.73
N ASP A 20 -0.80 22.69 -14.39
CA ASP A 20 -2.07 23.08 -15.00
C ASP A 20 -3.19 22.05 -14.73
N LYS A 21 -4.38 22.21 -15.34
CA LYS A 21 -5.51 21.26 -15.14
C LYS A 21 -5.24 19.84 -15.67
N LYS A 22 -4.29 19.67 -16.60
CA LYS A 22 -4.05 18.39 -17.31
C LYS A 22 -2.70 17.77 -17.01
N ASP A 23 -1.72 18.57 -16.60
CA ASP A 23 -0.35 18.10 -16.40
C ASP A 23 -0.11 17.87 -14.92
N ILE A 24 -0.10 16.58 -14.57
CA ILE A 24 0.13 16.07 -13.22
C ILE A 24 1.34 15.14 -13.28
N GLU A 25 2.30 15.38 -12.40
CA GLU A 25 3.49 14.56 -12.28
C GLU A 25 3.61 14.01 -10.86
N PHE A 26 3.82 12.69 -10.76
CA PHE A 26 4.10 12.00 -9.51
C PHE A 26 5.59 11.68 -9.41
N PHE A 27 6.18 11.94 -8.25
CA PHE A 27 7.57 11.64 -7.96
C PHE A 27 7.71 11.03 -6.58
N THR A 28 8.66 10.11 -6.41
CA THR A 28 8.98 9.52 -5.11
C THR A 28 10.48 9.64 -4.89
N PHE A 29 10.85 10.28 -3.79
CA PHE A 29 12.20 10.33 -3.28
C PHE A 29 12.35 9.25 -2.19
N PRO A 30 13.25 8.27 -2.37
CA PRO A 30 13.30 7.09 -1.52
C PRO A 30 14.06 7.33 -0.21
N TYR A 31 14.15 8.57 0.29
CA TYR A 31 14.85 8.86 1.55
C TYR A 31 14.07 9.87 2.38
N VAL A 32 14.19 9.74 3.69
CA VAL A 32 13.69 10.68 4.69
C VAL A 32 14.84 11.17 5.57
N TYR A 33 14.62 12.26 6.28
CA TYR A 33 15.58 12.70 7.28
C TYR A 33 15.63 11.71 8.44
N SER A 34 16.86 11.34 8.84
CA SER A 34 17.11 10.54 10.05
C SER A 34 18.10 11.29 10.93
N GLU A 35 17.68 11.66 12.12
CA GLU A 35 18.51 12.43 13.06
C GLU A 35 19.80 11.68 13.43
N SER A 36 19.73 10.36 13.61
CA SER A 36 20.90 9.54 13.96
C SER A 36 21.98 9.51 12.87
N ILE A 37 21.62 9.82 11.62
CA ILE A 37 22.50 9.69 10.46
C ILE A 37 22.89 11.05 9.89
N LEU A 38 21.99 12.03 9.90
CA LEU A 38 22.14 13.30 9.18
C LEU A 38 22.25 14.53 10.06
N SER A 39 22.04 14.43 11.38
CA SER A 39 22.04 15.60 12.29
C SER A 39 23.37 16.37 12.33
N ASN A 40 24.48 15.72 12.00
CA ASN A 40 25.79 16.36 11.88
C ASN A 40 26.00 17.10 10.54
N GLN A 41 25.16 16.86 9.54
CA GLN A 41 25.27 17.44 8.19
C GLN A 41 24.22 18.53 7.94
N CYS A 42 22.98 18.33 8.40
CA CYS A 42 21.88 19.26 8.21
C CYS A 42 20.77 19.00 9.22
N SER A 43 19.92 20.00 9.44
CA SER A 43 18.63 19.82 10.11
C SER A 43 17.60 19.16 9.18
N ASP A 44 16.53 18.61 9.78
CA ASP A 44 15.36 18.12 9.06
C ASP A 44 14.78 19.18 8.10
N LYS A 45 14.67 20.43 8.58
CA LYS A 45 14.20 21.57 7.80
C LYS A 45 15.05 21.83 6.57
N GLU A 46 16.37 21.85 6.73
CA GLU A 46 17.30 22.07 5.63
C GLU A 46 17.25 20.93 4.62
N PHE A 47 17.19 19.68 5.08
CA PHE A 47 17.10 18.49 4.24
C PHE A 47 15.86 18.55 3.32
N TYR A 48 14.68 18.74 3.88
CA TYR A 48 13.44 18.72 3.10
C TYR A 48 13.25 19.99 2.27
N LYS A 49 13.68 21.15 2.75
CA LYS A 49 13.70 22.38 1.93
C LYS A 49 14.58 22.20 0.71
N PHE A 50 15.80 21.66 0.89
CA PHE A 50 16.69 21.37 -0.22
C PHE A 50 16.08 20.38 -1.21
N LEU A 51 15.44 19.30 -0.74
CA LEU A 51 14.76 18.33 -1.59
C LEU A 51 13.68 18.99 -2.46
N ILE A 52 12.79 19.79 -1.86
CA ILE A 52 11.71 20.47 -2.56
C ILE A 52 12.25 21.50 -3.55
N GLU A 53 13.19 22.34 -3.13
CA GLU A 53 13.81 23.35 -3.99
C GLU A 53 14.53 22.69 -5.17
N ARG A 54 15.23 21.58 -4.93
CA ARG A 54 15.89 20.81 -5.97
C ARG A 54 14.88 20.27 -6.98
N PHE A 55 13.83 19.59 -6.50
CA PHE A 55 12.76 19.04 -7.33
C PHE A 55 12.10 20.11 -8.21
N LEU A 56 11.77 21.27 -7.64
CA LEU A 56 11.18 22.38 -8.39
C LEU A 56 12.18 23.04 -9.36
N SER A 57 13.44 23.18 -8.97
CA SER A 57 14.48 23.81 -9.80
C SER A 57 14.75 23.04 -11.08
N GLU A 58 14.70 21.70 -11.03
CA GLU A 58 14.84 20.82 -12.19
C GLU A 58 13.70 21.04 -13.20
N ARG A 59 12.55 21.55 -12.73
CA ARG A 59 11.38 21.93 -13.52
C ARG A 59 11.31 23.44 -13.80
N LYS A 60 12.35 24.19 -13.45
CA LYS A 60 12.43 25.66 -13.61
C LYS A 60 11.34 26.43 -12.84
N ILE A 61 10.79 25.84 -11.78
CA ILE A 61 9.81 26.48 -10.89
C ILE A 61 10.53 26.98 -9.64
N LYS A 62 10.16 28.18 -9.17
CA LYS A 62 10.62 28.68 -7.87
C LYS A 62 9.62 28.30 -6.79
N LEU A 63 10.10 27.88 -5.63
CA LEU A 63 9.25 27.57 -4.48
C LEU A 63 8.33 28.73 -4.11
N SER A 64 8.83 29.98 -4.15
CA SER A 64 8.03 31.19 -3.87
C SER A 64 6.90 31.47 -4.88
N SER A 65 6.89 30.78 -6.02
CA SER A 65 5.83 30.88 -7.04
C SER A 65 4.92 29.64 -7.08
N CYS A 66 5.09 28.72 -6.13
CA CYS A 66 4.39 27.46 -6.05
C CYS A 66 3.61 27.38 -4.73
N ASP A 67 2.38 26.91 -4.81
CA ASP A 67 1.62 26.59 -3.60
C ASP A 67 2.10 25.24 -3.09
N LEU A 68 2.68 25.23 -1.89
CA LEU A 68 3.10 24.00 -1.23
C LEU A 68 2.04 23.57 -0.22
N ILE A 69 1.51 22.37 -0.38
CA ILE A 69 0.61 21.73 0.58
C ILE A 69 1.26 20.42 1.05
N VAL A 70 1.14 20.11 2.34
CA VAL A 70 1.91 19.04 2.95
C VAL A 70 1.05 18.13 3.81
N SER A 71 1.39 16.85 3.78
CA SER A 71 0.90 15.84 4.71
C SER A 71 2.07 15.03 5.21
N GLY A 72 1.93 14.45 6.39
CA GLY A 72 2.93 13.54 6.93
C GLY A 72 2.31 12.30 7.55
N PHE A 73 3.18 11.34 7.83
CA PHE A 73 2.85 10.17 8.63
C PHE A 73 2.47 10.59 10.06
N LEU A 74 1.24 10.27 10.46
CA LEU A 74 0.52 10.79 11.63
C LEU A 74 0.27 12.30 11.58
N GLU A 75 1.32 13.12 11.57
CA GLU A 75 1.24 14.58 11.57
C GLU A 75 2.01 15.17 10.40
N ALA A 76 1.54 16.32 9.89
CA ALA A 76 2.29 17.06 8.88
C ALA A 76 3.58 17.63 9.48
N PRO A 77 4.69 17.63 8.73
CA PRO A 77 5.91 18.21 9.25
C PRO A 77 5.81 19.71 9.50
N ASP A 78 6.27 20.12 10.68
CA ASP A 78 6.25 21.53 11.09
C ASP A 78 7.37 22.36 10.44
N PHE A 79 8.41 21.74 9.91
CA PHE A 79 9.59 22.45 9.40
C PHE A 79 9.38 23.25 8.10
N ILE A 80 8.25 23.07 7.40
CA ILE A 80 7.92 23.82 6.19
C ILE A 80 7.04 25.01 6.57
N ASP A 81 7.66 26.15 6.91
CA ASP A 81 6.93 27.37 7.28
C ASP A 81 6.12 27.96 6.11
N ASP A 82 6.58 27.74 4.88
CA ASP A 82 5.98 28.32 3.66
C ASP A 82 4.79 27.52 3.11
N SER A 83 4.37 26.43 3.77
CA SER A 83 3.25 25.63 3.29
C SER A 83 1.92 26.36 3.51
N LYS A 84 1.04 26.34 2.52
CA LYS A 84 -0.31 26.93 2.60
C LYS A 84 -1.32 26.05 3.32
N PHE A 85 -1.08 24.74 3.37
CA PHE A 85 -1.99 23.77 3.96
C PHE A 85 -1.21 22.59 4.53
N LYS A 86 -1.58 22.16 5.73
CA LYS A 86 -0.96 21.06 6.47
C LYS A 86 -2.04 20.17 7.07
N VAL A 87 -1.97 18.86 6.86
CA VAL A 87 -2.88 17.88 7.48
C VAL A 87 -2.18 16.56 7.76
N GLY A 88 -2.66 15.82 8.76
CA GLY A 88 -2.16 14.47 9.02
C GLY A 88 -2.75 13.44 8.07
N ILE A 89 -2.07 12.30 7.90
CA ILE A 89 -2.60 11.18 7.10
C ILE A 89 -3.96 10.69 7.60
N THR A 90 -4.25 10.82 8.90
CA THR A 90 -5.54 10.43 9.48
C THR A 90 -6.69 11.26 8.92
N ASP A 91 -6.48 12.56 8.69
CA ASP A 91 -7.49 13.44 8.10
C ASP A 91 -7.77 13.05 6.65
N LEU A 92 -6.71 12.71 5.89
CA LEU A 92 -6.84 12.25 4.51
C LEU A 92 -7.62 10.93 4.43
N ILE A 93 -7.36 10.01 5.36
CA ILE A 93 -8.04 8.71 5.44
C ILE A 93 -9.53 8.90 5.76
N GLN A 94 -9.86 9.73 6.75
CA GLN A 94 -11.24 9.97 7.19
C GLN A 94 -12.11 10.65 6.13
N ASN A 95 -11.51 11.48 5.28
CA ASN A 95 -12.22 12.17 4.19
C ASN A 95 -12.36 11.30 2.92
N SER A 96 -11.88 10.06 2.94
CA SER A 96 -12.01 9.14 1.81
C SER A 96 -13.39 8.50 1.74
N THR A 97 -14.11 8.76 0.65
CA THR A 97 -15.40 8.12 0.34
C THR A 97 -15.28 7.00 -0.67
N GLU A 98 -14.22 7.01 -1.49
CA GLU A 98 -14.06 6.13 -2.64
C GLU A 98 -13.38 4.80 -2.28
N TYR A 99 -12.30 4.90 -1.50
CA TYR A 99 -11.50 3.76 -1.06
C TYR A 99 -11.49 3.67 0.46
N ILE A 100 -11.29 2.46 0.97
CA ILE A 100 -10.78 2.24 2.32
C ILE A 100 -9.25 2.16 2.21
N PRO A 101 -8.52 3.21 2.62
CA PRO A 101 -7.07 3.18 2.60
C PRO A 101 -6.52 2.35 3.75
N ILE A 102 -5.52 1.54 3.43
CA ILE A 102 -4.65 0.87 4.39
C ILE A 102 -3.24 1.39 4.09
N VAL A 103 -2.81 2.39 4.86
CA VAL A 103 -1.50 3.01 4.74
C VAL A 103 -0.51 2.16 5.53
N VAL A 104 0.50 1.64 4.86
CA VAL A 104 1.50 0.74 5.44
C VAL A 104 2.89 1.30 5.19
N ASN A 105 3.65 1.43 6.26
CA ASN A 105 5.08 1.61 6.19
C ASN A 105 5.77 0.54 7.05
N SER A 106 7.09 0.59 7.11
CA SER A 106 7.90 -0.36 7.88
C SER A 106 7.53 -0.41 9.36
N SER A 107 7.12 0.73 9.94
CA SER A 107 6.86 0.86 11.36
C SER A 107 5.38 0.75 11.73
N SER A 108 4.44 0.94 10.80
CA SER A 108 3.05 1.15 11.14
C SER A 108 2.03 0.73 10.06
N ILE A 109 0.79 0.61 10.52
CA ILE A 109 -0.40 0.44 9.68
C ILE A 109 -1.42 1.48 10.16
N VAL A 110 -1.91 2.30 9.24
CA VAL A 110 -2.91 3.34 9.51
C VAL A 110 -4.09 3.13 8.58
N THR A 111 -5.28 3.07 9.14
CA THR A 111 -6.54 2.94 8.39
C THR A 111 -7.67 3.57 9.18
N ASN A 112 -8.90 3.50 8.67
CA ASN A 112 -10.07 4.05 9.34
C ASN A 112 -10.20 3.46 10.75
N ASN A 113 -10.19 4.33 11.77
CA ASN A 113 -10.32 4.00 13.20
C ASN A 113 -9.21 3.12 13.79
N PHE A 114 -8.11 2.89 13.08
CA PHE A 114 -7.02 2.07 13.58
C PHE A 114 -5.66 2.64 13.20
N ILE A 115 -4.79 2.73 14.19
CA ILE A 115 -3.40 3.12 14.04
C ILE A 115 -2.60 2.12 14.87
N SER A 116 -1.81 1.26 14.22
CA SER A 116 -0.70 0.58 14.87
C SER A 116 0.55 1.38 14.59
N SER A 117 0.94 2.29 15.49
CA SER A 117 2.26 2.90 15.47
C SER A 117 3.19 2.15 16.42
N PHE A 118 4.49 2.21 16.14
CA PHE A 118 5.49 1.38 16.81
C PHE A 118 6.65 2.28 17.21
N SER A 119 6.60 2.81 18.45
CA SER A 119 7.71 3.57 19.03
C SER A 119 8.96 2.69 19.08
N PHE A 120 9.88 2.75 18.11
CA PHE A 120 11.15 2.00 18.19
C PHE A 120 12.41 2.85 17.98
N CYS A 121 12.26 4.17 18.12
CA CYS A 121 13.39 5.08 18.28
C CYS A 121 13.39 5.77 19.65
N ASN A 122 12.81 5.16 20.69
CA ASN A 122 13.31 5.47 22.03
C ASN A 122 14.54 4.60 22.23
N ALA A 123 15.69 5.26 22.35
CA ALA A 123 16.99 4.70 22.75
C ALA A 123 16.99 4.08 24.17
N GLU A 124 15.90 3.43 24.56
CA GLU A 124 15.64 2.91 25.90
C GLU A 124 15.54 1.39 25.99
N ASP A 125 15.73 0.64 24.89
CA ASP A 125 15.94 -0.81 25.01
C ASP A 125 17.39 -1.11 25.41
N LYS A 126 17.79 -0.59 26.59
CA LYS A 126 19.01 -0.97 27.33
C LYS A 126 18.88 -2.36 27.98
N GLY A 127 17.94 -3.19 27.51
CA GLY A 127 17.40 -4.33 28.26
C GLY A 127 17.79 -5.71 27.77
N SER A 128 18.22 -5.89 26.52
CA SER A 128 18.66 -7.22 26.04
C SER A 128 20.12 -7.20 25.62
N ASN A 129 21.01 -7.58 26.54
CA ASN A 129 22.45 -7.83 26.31
C ASN A 129 22.75 -8.98 25.31
N ASN A 130 21.79 -9.38 24.48
CA ASN A 130 21.86 -10.56 23.62
C ASN A 130 21.41 -10.32 22.17
N ARG A 131 21.08 -9.07 21.76
CA ARG A 131 20.92 -8.78 20.33
C ARG A 131 22.26 -8.32 19.78
N ASP A 132 22.72 -8.98 18.73
CA ASP A 132 23.94 -8.60 18.05
C ASP A 132 23.76 -7.17 17.52
N PHE A 133 24.71 -6.26 17.75
CA PHE A 133 24.58 -4.86 17.36
C PHE A 133 24.29 -4.73 15.84
N GLY A 134 24.81 -5.66 15.04
CA GLY A 134 24.54 -5.73 13.61
C GLY A 134 23.07 -5.99 13.25
N GLU A 135 22.32 -6.77 14.05
CA GLU A 135 20.90 -7.04 13.79
C GLU A 135 20.02 -5.81 14.07
N LEU A 136 20.33 -5.06 15.13
CA LEU A 136 19.59 -3.84 15.48
C LEU A 136 19.78 -2.74 14.42
N ASP A 137 21.01 -2.52 13.98
CA ASP A 137 21.31 -1.57 12.91
C ASP A 137 20.69 -2.00 11.58
N TYR A 138 20.70 -3.31 11.30
CA TYR A 138 20.05 -3.87 10.12
C TYR A 138 18.55 -3.59 10.09
N HIS A 139 17.82 -3.88 11.16
CA HIS A 139 16.38 -3.62 11.22
C HIS A 139 16.05 -2.12 11.21
N SER A 140 16.86 -1.29 11.87
CA SER A 140 16.69 0.17 11.86
C SER A 140 16.87 0.74 10.46
N ASN A 141 17.91 0.29 9.74
CA ASN A 141 18.15 0.66 8.35
C ASN A 141 17.05 0.13 7.42
N LEU A 142 16.57 -1.11 7.61
CA LEU A 142 15.46 -1.65 6.84
C LEU A 142 14.17 -0.85 7.05
N CYS A 143 13.98 -0.26 8.23
CA CYS A 143 12.80 0.57 8.51
C CYS A 143 12.87 1.93 7.82
N VAL A 144 14.01 2.61 7.88
CA VAL A 144 14.15 4.00 7.42
C VAL A 144 14.63 4.08 5.96
N TYR A 145 15.59 3.24 5.59
CA TYR A 145 16.23 3.19 4.27
C TYR A 145 16.24 1.77 3.65
N PRO A 146 15.07 1.15 3.46
CA PRO A 146 14.96 -0.20 2.93
C PRO A 146 15.66 -0.39 1.58
N GLN A 147 15.71 0.64 0.75
CA GLN A 147 16.41 0.63 -0.55
C GLN A 147 17.93 0.42 -0.46
N ILE A 148 18.54 0.62 0.71
CA ILE A 148 19.97 0.37 0.93
C ILE A 148 20.21 -1.08 1.39
N VAL A 149 19.19 -1.72 1.96
CA VAL A 149 19.29 -3.11 2.41
C VAL A 149 19.26 -4.02 1.18
N SER A 150 20.14 -5.03 1.16
CA SER A 150 20.24 -5.99 0.07
C SER A 150 18.86 -6.55 -0.31
N ASP A 151 18.58 -6.63 -1.61
CA ASP A 151 17.36 -7.14 -2.28
C ASP A 151 17.11 -8.65 -2.03
N ASP A 152 17.15 -9.10 -0.77
CA ASP A 152 16.88 -10.48 -0.39
C ASP A 152 15.39 -10.66 -0.07
N LEU A 153 14.80 -11.69 -0.69
CA LEU A 153 13.44 -12.13 -0.41
C LEU A 153 13.24 -12.48 1.07
N SER A 154 14.27 -13.00 1.75
CA SER A 154 14.20 -13.38 3.16
C SER A 154 13.95 -12.16 4.06
N ALA A 155 14.80 -11.13 3.89
CA ALA A 155 14.72 -9.85 4.58
C ALA A 155 13.36 -9.18 4.43
N GLN A 156 12.87 -9.11 3.20
CA GLN A 156 11.58 -8.50 2.90
C GLN A 156 10.42 -9.31 3.50
N SER A 157 10.51 -10.64 3.47
CA SER A 157 9.50 -11.52 4.06
C SER A 157 9.43 -11.39 5.58
N ASP A 158 10.58 -11.21 6.24
CA ASP A 158 10.64 -11.00 7.68
C ASP A 158 10.04 -9.65 8.07
N LEU A 159 10.34 -8.58 7.34
CA LEU A 159 9.71 -7.27 7.54
C LEU A 159 8.18 -7.36 7.38
N ASP A 160 7.72 -7.98 6.29
CA ASP A 160 6.29 -8.11 6.00
C ASP A 160 5.54 -8.91 7.06
N LYS A 161 6.18 -9.98 7.56
CA LYS A 161 5.66 -10.79 8.67
C LYS A 161 5.57 -9.99 9.96
N ASP A 162 6.52 -9.10 10.24
CA ASP A 162 6.48 -8.23 11.40
C ASP A 162 5.44 -7.11 11.26
N ILE A 163 5.25 -6.57 10.05
CA ILE A 163 4.15 -5.67 9.74
C ILE A 163 2.81 -6.38 9.98
N SER A 164 2.61 -7.58 9.46
CA SER A 164 1.30 -8.25 9.51
C SER A 164 0.88 -8.68 10.92
N LYS A 165 1.84 -8.94 11.82
CA LYS A 165 1.57 -9.17 13.25
C LYS A 165 0.98 -7.95 13.97
N LYS A 166 1.12 -6.74 13.42
CA LYS A 166 0.64 -5.50 14.06
C LYS A 166 -0.87 -5.33 13.95
N LEU A 167 -1.52 -6.05 13.03
CA LEU A 167 -2.97 -6.06 12.94
C LEU A 167 -3.58 -6.93 14.05
N PRO A 168 -4.49 -6.38 14.87
CA PRO A 168 -5.27 -7.16 15.81
C PRO A 168 -6.04 -8.27 15.10
N LEU A 169 -6.14 -9.44 15.72
CA LEU A 169 -6.88 -10.58 15.15
C LEU A 169 -8.37 -10.27 14.96
N ASP A 170 -8.91 -9.33 15.73
CA ASP A 170 -10.29 -8.86 15.67
C ASP A 170 -10.48 -7.63 14.77
N PHE A 171 -9.41 -7.12 14.14
CA PHE A 171 -9.52 -6.05 13.16
C PHE A 171 -10.36 -6.53 11.96
N LYS A 172 -11.36 -5.73 11.60
CA LYS A 172 -12.29 -6.05 10.52
C LYS A 172 -12.37 -4.87 9.55
N ILE A 173 -12.22 -5.19 8.28
CA ILE A 173 -12.52 -4.30 7.18
C ILE A 173 -13.97 -4.58 6.77
N GLY A 174 -14.77 -3.55 6.48
CA GLY A 174 -16.13 -3.74 5.99
C GLY A 174 -16.15 -4.52 4.68
N ASP A 175 -17.13 -5.41 4.51
CA ASP A 175 -17.31 -6.25 3.32
C ASP A 175 -17.78 -5.43 2.09
N ASN A 176 -17.51 -5.93 0.88
CA ASN A 176 -17.84 -5.32 -0.42
C ASN A 176 -17.27 -3.90 -0.58
N ARG A 177 -15.97 -3.75 -0.33
CA ARG A 177 -15.29 -2.45 -0.36
C ARG A 177 -14.11 -2.46 -1.32
N LYS A 178 -13.85 -1.29 -1.90
CA LYS A 178 -12.60 -0.97 -2.58
C LYS A 178 -11.54 -0.67 -1.54
N ILE A 179 -10.51 -1.50 -1.47
CA ILE A 179 -9.39 -1.33 -0.54
C ILE A 179 -8.19 -0.86 -1.35
N VAL A 180 -7.57 0.23 -0.92
CA VAL A 180 -6.29 0.67 -1.48
C VAL A 180 -5.18 0.46 -0.45
N PHE A 181 -4.15 -0.28 -0.85
CA PHE A 181 -2.91 -0.41 -0.11
C PHE A 181 -1.93 0.65 -0.58
N THR A 182 -1.49 1.53 0.32
CA THR A 182 -0.61 2.67 0.02
C THR A 182 0.44 2.81 1.13
N GLY A 183 1.41 3.70 0.96
CA GLY A 183 2.41 4.02 1.98
C GLY A 183 3.79 3.53 1.58
N GLY A 184 4.79 3.94 2.36
CA GLY A 184 6.20 3.74 2.05
C GLY A 184 6.54 2.31 1.66
N ARG A 185 5.94 1.31 2.33
CA ARG A 185 6.20 -0.11 2.06
C ARG A 185 5.87 -0.50 0.60
N PHE A 186 4.83 0.06 -0.01
CA PHE A 186 4.42 -0.28 -1.38
C PHE A 186 5.09 0.57 -2.46
N THR A 187 5.70 1.70 -2.07
CA THR A 187 6.44 2.59 -2.98
C THR A 187 7.91 2.23 -3.15
N GLN A 188 8.45 1.40 -2.26
CA GLN A 188 9.84 0.98 -2.28
C GLN A 188 10.11 0.05 -3.47
N ASN A 189 11.30 0.18 -4.04
CA ASN A 189 11.77 -0.79 -5.01
C ASN A 189 12.13 -2.08 -4.27
N ILE A 190 11.37 -3.15 -4.52
CA ILE A 190 11.57 -4.45 -3.88
C ILE A 190 11.97 -5.49 -4.92
N CYS A 191 12.73 -6.50 -4.49
CA CYS A 191 13.20 -7.61 -5.31
C CYS A 191 12.09 -8.35 -6.10
N SER A 192 10.86 -8.39 -5.58
CA SER A 192 9.74 -9.10 -6.20
C SER A 192 8.42 -8.38 -5.95
N LYS A 193 7.75 -7.95 -7.03
CA LYS A 193 6.44 -7.30 -6.96
C LYS A 193 5.36 -8.20 -6.36
N GLU A 194 5.52 -9.52 -6.48
CA GLU A 194 4.65 -10.53 -5.90
C GLU A 194 4.46 -10.33 -4.39
N LEU A 195 5.50 -9.87 -3.68
CA LEU A 195 5.45 -9.64 -2.23
C LEU A 195 4.48 -8.53 -1.83
N ASN A 196 4.26 -7.52 -2.68
CA ASN A 196 3.25 -6.49 -2.40
C ASN A 196 1.85 -7.12 -2.30
N TYR A 197 1.52 -8.03 -3.21
CA TYR A 197 0.23 -8.72 -3.19
C TYR A 197 0.13 -9.71 -2.04
N VAL A 198 1.21 -10.42 -1.72
CA VAL A 198 1.24 -11.32 -0.54
C VAL A 198 0.96 -10.53 0.73
N LEU A 199 1.63 -9.39 0.94
CA LEU A 199 1.39 -8.54 2.11
C LEU A 199 -0.06 -8.04 2.14
N ALA A 200 -0.55 -7.48 1.04
CA ALA A 200 -1.94 -7.00 0.93
C ALA A 200 -2.97 -8.06 1.34
N LEU A 201 -2.83 -9.29 0.85
CA LEU A 201 -3.70 -10.41 1.21
C LEU A 201 -3.55 -10.84 2.67
N ASP A 202 -2.33 -10.77 3.21
CA ASP A 202 -2.09 -11.09 4.60
C ASP A 202 -2.71 -10.08 5.55
N LEU A 203 -2.82 -8.81 5.15
CA LEU A 203 -3.43 -7.75 5.95
C LEU A 203 -4.97 -7.83 5.97
N ILE A 204 -5.61 -8.52 5.02
CA ILE A 204 -7.06 -8.75 5.02
C ILE A 204 -7.36 -10.03 5.81
N LYS A 205 -7.72 -9.87 7.09
CA LYS A 205 -7.94 -11.00 8.01
C LYS A 205 -9.37 -11.56 8.00
N ASN A 206 -10.38 -10.71 7.83
CA ASN A 206 -11.78 -11.13 7.92
C ASN A 206 -12.36 -11.60 6.58
N PRO A 207 -13.31 -12.56 6.59
CA PRO A 207 -14.02 -12.97 5.39
C PRO A 207 -14.73 -11.81 4.70
N GLY A 208 -14.84 -11.89 3.37
CA GLY A 208 -15.50 -10.89 2.54
C GLY A 208 -15.05 -10.95 1.08
N ILE A 209 -15.69 -10.11 0.24
CA ILE A 209 -15.27 -9.83 -1.13
C ILE A 209 -14.74 -8.40 -1.23
N TYR A 210 -13.54 -8.25 -1.78
CA TYR A 210 -12.83 -6.98 -1.82
C TYR A 210 -12.26 -6.69 -3.20
N GLU A 211 -12.46 -5.48 -3.68
CA GLU A 211 -11.71 -4.97 -4.83
C GLU A 211 -10.40 -4.39 -4.30
N ILE A 212 -9.27 -4.97 -4.69
CA ILE A 212 -7.95 -4.60 -4.20
C ILE A 212 -7.27 -3.68 -5.21
N TYR A 213 -6.68 -2.61 -4.67
CA TYR A 213 -5.90 -1.63 -5.40
C TYR A 213 -4.53 -1.47 -4.73
N MET A 214 -3.49 -1.33 -5.55
CA MET A 214 -2.11 -1.14 -5.11
C MET A 214 -1.61 0.26 -5.51
N ASP A 215 -1.26 1.06 -4.54
CA ASP A 215 -0.72 2.40 -4.74
C ASP A 215 0.79 2.39 -4.53
N THR A 216 1.53 2.29 -5.63
CA THR A 216 3.00 2.24 -5.66
C THR A 216 3.64 3.63 -5.74
N LYS A 217 2.85 4.71 -5.75
CA LYS A 217 3.36 6.09 -5.86
C LYS A 217 2.82 7.04 -4.80
N ASN A 218 2.08 6.51 -3.81
CA ASN A 218 1.33 7.31 -2.84
C ASN A 218 0.39 8.32 -3.52
N VAL A 219 -0.25 7.93 -4.62
CA VAL A 219 -1.29 8.70 -5.30
C VAL A 219 -2.42 9.05 -4.34
N PHE A 220 -2.91 8.10 -3.55
CA PHE A 220 -4.01 8.25 -2.62
C PHE A 220 -3.79 9.44 -1.67
N PRO A 221 -2.74 9.48 -0.83
CA PRO A 221 -2.55 10.61 0.08
C PRO A 221 -2.33 11.93 -0.67
N LEU A 222 -1.63 11.92 -1.82
CA LEU A 222 -1.38 13.14 -2.60
C LEU A 222 -2.65 13.73 -3.22
N VAL A 223 -3.51 12.89 -3.82
CA VAL A 223 -4.76 13.32 -4.42
C VAL A 223 -5.77 13.74 -3.36
N GLN A 224 -5.84 13.04 -2.22
CA GLN A 224 -6.73 13.46 -1.13
C GLN A 224 -6.29 14.78 -0.51
N LEU A 225 -4.99 15.01 -0.36
CA LEU A 225 -4.44 16.28 0.10
C LEU A 225 -4.85 17.43 -0.83
N LEU A 226 -4.76 17.22 -2.15
CA LEU A 226 -5.23 18.19 -3.15
C LEU A 226 -6.73 18.46 -3.03
N LYS A 227 -7.56 17.42 -2.95
CA LYS A 227 -9.04 17.56 -2.85
C LYS A 227 -9.47 18.26 -1.56
N MET A 228 -8.73 18.07 -0.47
CA MET A 228 -8.99 18.77 0.80
C MET A 228 -8.62 20.25 0.71
N TYR A 229 -7.55 20.60 0.01
CA TYR A 229 -7.14 21.99 -0.21
C TYR A 229 -8.04 22.72 -1.22
N ASP A 230 -8.34 22.08 -2.35
CA ASP A 230 -9.15 22.61 -3.45
C ASP A 230 -10.18 21.57 -3.90
N LYS A 231 -11.44 21.81 -3.53
CA LYS A 231 -12.57 20.90 -3.82
C LYS A 231 -12.94 20.85 -5.30
N ASP A 232 -12.49 21.81 -6.11
CA ASP A 232 -12.75 21.86 -7.54
C ASP A 232 -11.72 21.04 -8.35
N VAL A 233 -10.76 20.40 -7.67
CA VAL A 233 -9.78 19.50 -8.29
C VAL A 233 -10.46 18.22 -8.78
N ASP A 234 -10.60 18.13 -10.10
CA ASP A 234 -11.11 16.95 -10.80
C ASP A 234 -9.97 15.98 -11.14
N ILE A 235 -9.40 15.34 -10.10
CA ILE A 235 -8.39 14.28 -10.25
C ILE A 235 -8.96 13.00 -9.64
N TYR A 236 -9.07 11.97 -10.46
CA TYR A 236 -9.50 10.65 -10.02
C TYR A 236 -8.27 9.79 -9.67
N ALA A 237 -8.15 9.36 -8.42
CA ALA A 237 -6.97 8.61 -7.97
C ALA A 237 -6.87 7.25 -8.67
N GLY A 238 -8.01 6.64 -9.00
CA GLY A 238 -8.07 5.35 -9.69
C GLY A 238 -7.48 5.35 -11.11
N ASP A 239 -7.26 6.51 -11.74
CA ASP A 239 -6.57 6.59 -13.03
C ASP A 239 -5.05 6.33 -12.91
N TYR A 240 -4.51 6.42 -11.69
CA TYR A 240 -3.07 6.31 -11.43
C TYR A 240 -2.73 5.18 -10.45
N ILE A 241 -3.73 4.60 -9.79
CA ILE A 241 -3.57 3.49 -8.85
C ILE A 241 -3.81 2.17 -9.59
N GLU A 242 -2.96 1.18 -9.34
CA GLU A 242 -3.07 -0.14 -9.96
C GLU A 242 -4.33 -0.86 -9.44
N SER A 243 -5.19 -1.32 -10.34
CA SER A 243 -6.26 -2.26 -9.99
C SER A 243 -5.67 -3.66 -9.91
N THR A 244 -5.45 -4.16 -8.70
CA THR A 244 -4.87 -5.50 -8.50
C THR A 244 -5.83 -6.61 -8.90
N GLY A 245 -7.11 -6.52 -8.50
CA GLY A 245 -8.11 -7.53 -8.81
C GLY A 245 -9.14 -7.73 -7.70
N LEU A 246 -9.82 -8.88 -7.73
CA LEU A 246 -10.89 -9.23 -6.79
C LEU A 246 -10.42 -10.30 -5.81
N LEU A 247 -10.48 -10.04 -4.50
CA LEU A 247 -10.28 -11.05 -3.46
C LEU A 247 -11.63 -11.60 -2.97
N VAL A 248 -11.77 -12.92 -2.98
CA VAL A 248 -12.87 -13.68 -2.40
C VAL A 248 -12.32 -14.49 -1.22
N LYS A 249 -12.57 -14.05 0.01
CA LYS A 249 -12.03 -14.68 1.21
C LYS A 249 -13.15 -15.29 2.06
N PHE A 250 -13.33 -16.61 2.04
CA PHE A 250 -14.29 -17.33 2.89
C PHE A 250 -13.79 -18.69 3.31
N LYS A 251 -14.00 -19.04 4.59
CA LYS A 251 -13.57 -20.33 5.14
C LYS A 251 -14.35 -21.49 4.51
N GLY A 252 -13.64 -22.57 4.19
CA GLY A 252 -14.24 -23.80 3.65
C GLY A 252 -14.22 -23.84 2.12
N SER A 253 -14.82 -24.87 1.53
CA SER A 253 -14.85 -25.02 0.07
C SER A 253 -15.78 -23.98 -0.58
N ILE A 254 -15.43 -23.56 -1.79
CA ILE A 254 -16.19 -22.58 -2.58
C ILE A 254 -16.51 -23.20 -3.95
N GLU A 255 -17.76 -23.07 -4.37
CA GLU A 255 -18.20 -23.32 -5.74
C GLU A 255 -18.32 -21.96 -6.45
N CYS A 256 -17.74 -21.83 -7.64
CA CYS A 256 -17.79 -20.59 -8.42
C CYS A 256 -18.18 -20.90 -9.86
N LEU A 257 -19.17 -20.17 -10.39
CA LEU A 257 -19.45 -20.10 -11.82
C LEU A 257 -18.89 -18.79 -12.36
N LEU A 258 -17.91 -18.88 -13.26
CA LEU A 258 -17.31 -17.74 -13.94
C LEU A 258 -17.89 -17.63 -15.36
N SER A 259 -18.52 -16.51 -15.67
CA SER A 259 -19.08 -16.21 -16.99
C SER A 259 -18.34 -15.01 -17.61
N THR A 260 -17.52 -15.26 -18.63
CA THR A 260 -16.72 -14.22 -19.31
C THR A 260 -17.40 -13.65 -20.54
N LYS A 261 -18.21 -14.47 -21.23
CA LYS A 261 -19.02 -14.11 -22.41
C LYS A 261 -20.28 -14.98 -22.43
N VAL A 262 -21.25 -14.61 -23.27
CA VAL A 262 -22.47 -15.40 -23.46
C VAL A 262 -22.10 -16.82 -23.94
N GLY A 263 -22.34 -17.82 -23.09
CA GLY A 263 -22.08 -19.23 -23.39
C GLY A 263 -20.69 -19.76 -22.98
N GLU A 264 -19.83 -18.91 -22.39
CA GLU A 264 -18.53 -19.30 -21.85
C GLU A 264 -18.60 -19.33 -20.31
N ASP A 265 -19.36 -20.31 -19.79
CA ASP A 265 -19.47 -20.53 -18.36
C ASP A 265 -18.47 -21.60 -17.91
N GLN A 266 -17.63 -21.26 -16.95
CA GLN A 266 -16.67 -22.16 -16.33
C GLN A 266 -17.05 -22.41 -14.88
N PHE A 267 -17.31 -23.67 -14.54
CA PHE A 267 -17.51 -24.07 -13.15
C PHE A 267 -16.18 -24.43 -12.50
N ILE A 268 -15.92 -23.86 -11.33
CA ILE A 268 -14.67 -24.00 -10.60
C ILE A 268 -15.02 -24.36 -9.16
N GLU A 269 -14.47 -25.48 -8.69
CA GLU A 269 -14.57 -25.90 -7.29
C GLU A 269 -13.22 -25.70 -6.61
N ILE A 270 -13.23 -24.99 -5.48
CA ILE A 270 -12.03 -24.64 -4.73
C ILE A 270 -12.14 -25.31 -3.36
N ASP A 271 -11.22 -26.25 -3.12
CA ASP A 271 -11.12 -26.95 -1.84
C ASP A 271 -10.83 -25.96 -0.69
N LYS A 272 -11.24 -26.36 0.52
CA LYS A 272 -10.84 -25.69 1.76
C LYS A 272 -9.31 -25.60 1.93
N ASP A 273 -8.86 -24.62 2.70
CA ASP A 273 -7.46 -24.44 3.08
C ASP A 273 -6.49 -24.25 1.90
N ARG A 274 -6.94 -23.51 0.87
CA ARG A 274 -6.16 -23.20 -0.32
C ARG A 274 -6.20 -21.70 -0.65
N MET A 275 -5.15 -21.29 -1.35
CA MET A 275 -5.13 -20.03 -2.10
C MET A 275 -5.09 -20.36 -3.58
N PHE A 276 -6.00 -19.79 -4.34
CA PHE A 276 -6.14 -20.07 -5.77
C PHE A 276 -6.37 -18.77 -6.54
N VAL A 277 -5.61 -18.56 -7.61
CA VAL A 277 -5.70 -17.38 -8.47
C VAL A 277 -6.23 -17.80 -9.83
N ILE A 278 -7.26 -17.11 -10.30
CA ILE A 278 -7.73 -17.15 -11.68
C ILE A 278 -7.20 -15.90 -12.36
N PRO A 279 -6.18 -15.99 -13.21
CA PRO A 279 -5.76 -14.89 -14.05
C PRO A 279 -6.94 -14.46 -14.92
N LEU A 280 -7.36 -13.20 -14.78
CA LEU A 280 -8.49 -12.66 -15.52
C LEU A 280 -8.12 -11.24 -15.95
N LYS A 281 -7.70 -11.11 -17.21
CA LYS A 281 -7.50 -9.81 -17.86
C LYS A 281 -8.46 -9.73 -19.02
N LEU A 282 -9.60 -9.07 -18.83
CA LEU A 282 -10.62 -8.94 -19.85
C LEU A 282 -10.95 -7.46 -20.10
N ASP A 283 -11.12 -7.12 -21.37
CA ASP A 283 -11.65 -5.81 -21.78
C ASP A 283 -13.11 -5.63 -21.35
N LEU A 284 -13.80 -6.71 -20.98
CA LEU A 284 -15.20 -6.74 -20.56
C LEU A 284 -15.34 -7.37 -19.17
N PRO A 285 -16.33 -6.95 -18.36
CA PRO A 285 -16.55 -7.50 -17.03
C PRO A 285 -16.93 -8.99 -17.08
N ALA A 286 -16.26 -9.80 -16.27
CA ALA A 286 -16.69 -11.16 -15.96
C ALA A 286 -17.73 -11.14 -14.84
N ARG A 287 -18.70 -12.05 -14.92
CA ARG A 287 -19.66 -12.31 -13.85
C ARG A 287 -19.23 -13.54 -13.08
N LEU A 288 -19.28 -13.45 -11.75
CA LEU A 288 -19.02 -14.55 -10.84
C LEU A 288 -20.26 -14.83 -10.02
N SER A 289 -20.73 -16.07 -10.03
CA SER A 289 -21.70 -16.58 -9.07
C SER A 289 -20.97 -17.47 -8.07
N ILE A 290 -20.80 -16.99 -6.85
CA ILE A 290 -20.04 -17.63 -5.79
C ILE A 290 -21.01 -18.26 -4.80
N LYS A 291 -20.79 -19.53 -4.48
CA LYS A 291 -21.56 -20.26 -3.47
C LYS A 291 -20.62 -20.84 -2.43
N SER A 292 -20.86 -20.49 -1.18
CA SER A 292 -20.15 -21.06 -0.02
C SER A 292 -21.14 -21.29 1.13
N SER A 293 -20.79 -22.17 2.05
CA SER A 293 -21.59 -22.39 3.27
C SER A 293 -21.64 -21.15 4.17
N ALA A 294 -20.65 -20.27 4.08
CA ALA A 294 -20.55 -19.05 4.88
C ALA A 294 -21.33 -17.85 4.30
N LEU A 295 -21.42 -17.72 2.97
CA LEU A 295 -22.22 -16.68 2.30
C LEU A 295 -23.68 -17.09 2.08
N GLY A 296 -23.88 -18.35 1.67
CA GLY A 296 -24.93 -18.66 0.72
C GLY A 296 -24.44 -18.40 -0.71
N SER A 297 -25.28 -17.81 -1.55
CA SER A 297 -24.96 -17.49 -2.95
C SER A 297 -24.84 -15.98 -3.15
N THR A 298 -23.83 -15.54 -3.91
CA THR A 298 -23.57 -14.12 -4.20
C THR A 298 -23.10 -13.94 -5.64
N ASP A 299 -23.67 -12.97 -6.34
CA ASP A 299 -23.31 -12.63 -7.72
C ASP A 299 -22.53 -11.31 -7.76
N ILE A 300 -21.40 -11.29 -8.48
CA ILE A 300 -20.46 -10.16 -8.54
C ILE A 300 -19.98 -9.97 -9.98
N SER A 301 -19.65 -8.74 -10.34
CA SER A 301 -19.02 -8.41 -11.61
C SER A 301 -17.62 -7.84 -11.37
N THR A 302 -16.62 -8.27 -12.14
CA THR A 302 -15.24 -7.76 -12.01
C THR A 302 -14.51 -7.70 -13.35
N LEU A 303 -13.54 -6.80 -13.45
CA LEU A 303 -12.61 -6.72 -14.59
C LEU A 303 -11.35 -7.57 -14.40
N GLY A 304 -11.16 -8.14 -13.20
CA GLY A 304 -10.03 -8.99 -12.85
C GLY A 304 -8.71 -8.25 -12.57
N GLY A 305 -8.45 -7.09 -13.16
CA GLY A 305 -7.27 -6.28 -12.83
C GLY A 305 -5.94 -6.95 -13.20
N GLU A 306 -4.85 -6.54 -12.55
CA GLU A 306 -3.49 -7.01 -12.87
C GLU A 306 -3.24 -8.48 -12.52
N VAL A 307 -3.83 -8.96 -11.43
CA VAL A 307 -3.64 -10.34 -10.94
C VAL A 307 -4.80 -11.26 -11.34
N GLY A 308 -6.03 -10.76 -11.35
CA GLY A 308 -7.23 -11.54 -11.60
C GLY A 308 -8.11 -11.70 -10.36
N ILE A 309 -8.75 -12.86 -10.24
CA ILE A 309 -9.57 -13.21 -9.08
C ILE A 309 -8.77 -14.10 -8.14
N ILE A 310 -8.69 -13.72 -6.88
CA ILE A 310 -7.95 -14.39 -5.83
C ILE A 310 -8.95 -15.01 -4.87
N PHE A 311 -8.89 -16.33 -4.68
CA PHE A 311 -9.66 -17.05 -3.68
C PHE A 311 -8.77 -17.44 -2.52
N ASP A 312 -9.21 -17.09 -1.31
CA ASP A 312 -8.55 -17.49 -0.06
C ASP A 312 -9.56 -18.27 0.81
N THR A 313 -9.42 -19.59 0.80
CA THR A 313 -10.30 -20.52 1.54
C THR A 313 -9.74 -20.97 2.89
N ARG A 314 -8.63 -20.35 3.34
CA ARG A 314 -7.91 -20.77 4.54
C ARG A 314 -8.71 -20.51 5.80
N THR A 315 -8.72 -21.51 6.68
CA THR A 315 -9.44 -21.45 7.96
C THR A 315 -8.66 -20.74 9.07
N SER A 316 -7.33 -20.84 9.06
CA SER A 316 -6.44 -20.17 10.01
C SER A 316 -6.20 -18.71 9.62
N GLY A 317 -6.29 -17.80 10.60
CA GLY A 317 -5.86 -16.40 10.43
C GLY A 317 -4.33 -16.25 10.43
N GLU A 318 -3.61 -17.37 10.30
CA GLU A 318 -2.17 -17.43 10.27
C GLU A 318 -1.63 -16.67 9.06
N SER A 319 -0.47 -16.06 9.27
CA SER A 319 0.17 -15.27 8.23
C SER A 319 0.55 -16.14 7.04
N ILE A 320 0.37 -15.64 5.80
CA ILE A 320 0.88 -16.32 4.59
C ILE A 320 2.39 -16.62 4.73
N TYR A 321 3.14 -15.70 5.33
CA TYR A 321 4.58 -15.83 5.60
C TYR A 321 4.95 -16.91 6.62
N SER A 322 3.99 -17.41 7.41
CA SER A 322 4.23 -18.49 8.38
C SER A 322 4.19 -19.89 7.76
N ASN A 323 3.60 -20.04 6.57
CA ASN A 323 3.50 -21.31 5.86
C ASN A 323 4.28 -21.25 4.55
N VAL A 324 5.47 -21.85 4.52
CA VAL A 324 6.39 -21.85 3.37
C VAL A 324 5.72 -22.36 2.09
N LYS A 325 4.87 -23.40 2.20
CA LYS A 325 4.16 -23.94 1.04
C LYS A 325 3.17 -22.91 0.49
N THR A 326 2.32 -22.36 1.35
CA THR A 326 1.35 -21.33 0.95
C THR A 326 2.05 -20.11 0.36
N PHE A 327 3.10 -19.62 1.01
CA PHE A 327 3.89 -18.50 0.52
C PHE A 327 4.44 -18.75 -0.88
N ASN A 328 5.15 -19.85 -1.09
CA ASN A 328 5.72 -20.20 -2.40
C ASN A 328 4.65 -20.39 -3.47
N ASP A 329 3.52 -21.00 -3.12
CA ASP A 329 2.39 -21.17 -4.03
C ASP A 329 1.79 -19.81 -4.44
N CYS A 330 1.74 -18.83 -3.52
CA CYS A 330 1.26 -17.47 -3.83
C CYS A 330 2.20 -16.76 -4.80
N ILE A 331 3.51 -16.74 -4.48
CA ILE A 331 4.53 -16.12 -5.34
C ILE A 331 4.47 -16.72 -6.75
N LYS A 332 4.37 -18.05 -6.86
CA LYS A 332 4.27 -18.73 -8.15
C LYS A 332 2.99 -18.37 -8.91
N GLN A 333 1.84 -18.32 -8.24
CA GLN A 333 0.56 -17.99 -8.87
C GLN A 333 0.52 -16.54 -9.37
N PHE A 334 1.01 -15.58 -8.58
CA PHE A 334 1.13 -14.19 -9.01
C PHE A 334 2.13 -14.05 -10.15
N GLY A 335 3.32 -14.65 -10.02
CA GLY A 335 4.34 -14.65 -11.08
C GLY A 335 3.84 -15.23 -12.41
N ASN A 336 2.99 -16.27 -12.38
CA ASN A 336 2.38 -16.82 -13.59
C ASN A 336 1.33 -15.89 -14.21
N SER A 337 0.58 -15.16 -13.39
CA SER A 337 -0.42 -14.19 -13.85
C SER A 337 0.24 -13.06 -14.66
N PHE A 338 1.44 -12.63 -14.24
CA PHE A 338 2.24 -11.65 -14.99
C PHE A 338 2.92 -12.20 -16.25
N LYS A 339 3.20 -13.50 -16.31
CA LYS A 339 3.86 -14.10 -17.48
C LYS A 339 2.93 -14.29 -18.68
N GLN A 340 1.61 -14.24 -18.48
CA GLN A 340 0.65 -14.25 -19.58
C GLN A 340 0.67 -12.92 -20.40
N GLU A 341 1.54 -11.97 -20.05
CA GLU A 341 1.77 -10.68 -20.73
C GLU A 341 2.78 -10.72 -21.90
N LYS A 342 3.40 -11.87 -22.19
CA LYS A 342 4.31 -12.07 -23.33
C LYS A 342 3.82 -13.21 -24.22
#